data_AF-A0A7V9L365-F1
#
_entry.id   AF-A0A7V9L365-F1
#
_cell.length_a   1.000
_cell.length_b   1.000
_cell.length_c   1.000
_cell.angle_alpha   90.00
_cell.angle_beta   90.00
_cell.angle_gamma   90.00
#
_symmetry.space_group_name_H-M   'P 1'
#
loop_
_entity.id
_entity.type
_entity.pdbx_description
1 polymer ?
#
loop_
_entity_poly.entity_id
_entity_poly.type
_entity_poly.pdbx_seq_one_letter_code
_entity_poly.pdbx_strand_id
1 'polypeptide(L)'
;MRLAVTLGLLTLAACPPKRGPGGGPAPVGVGCPDANNVYVASYLTPEDGGKGHTGWVLPLHDKVVESVKGVAEYATLDHAAATAAGVPAPPQSVWILAPGVAPCRATIGNYYAAAIDAPTPNLTYGIELTGCQPPPDPSNASAIAAVSADPPSECQVIGPRAVASRLGEIDKQGKWQKPAKETPIPASLAPVIPNHECAAPGCEKLWSIAQVDVGGQPVAWAGAVNWLTVSDECEWKGQRFSGFFVVGPTGAPMKVTEGQDHPLALTAVLADKTGAKVLIAEGPGEYTTYTLGAGTATVGRHLVWLLPHPDSFEALDQLGPVCPEADPGSAVSPPKP
;
A
#
# COMPACT_ATOMS: atom_id res chain seq x y z
N MET A 1 -56.21 38.47 -60.99
CA MET A 1 -57.39 38.51 -60.10
C MET A 1 -56.89 38.63 -58.66
N ARG A 2 -57.32 39.66 -57.94
CA ARG A 2 -56.94 39.95 -56.54
C ARG A 2 -57.64 38.99 -55.57
N LEU A 3 -56.96 38.52 -54.52
CA LEU A 3 -57.50 38.22 -53.18
C LEU A 3 -56.29 37.93 -52.27
N ALA A 4 -55.85 38.87 -51.44
CA ALA A 4 -56.41 39.30 -50.15
C ALA A 4 -55.91 38.44 -48.97
N VAL A 5 -55.32 39.17 -48.04
CA VAL A 5 -54.64 38.81 -46.80
C VAL A 5 -55.62 38.23 -45.77
N THR A 6 -55.17 37.23 -45.00
CA THR A 6 -55.70 37.01 -43.65
C THR A 6 -54.54 36.78 -42.68
N LEU A 7 -54.29 37.80 -41.86
CA LEU A 7 -53.32 37.86 -40.79
C LEU A 7 -53.95 37.21 -39.54
N GLY A 8 -53.45 36.05 -39.12
CA GLY A 8 -53.84 35.41 -37.87
C GLY A 8 -52.80 35.65 -36.78
N LEU A 9 -53.06 36.60 -35.87
CA LEU A 9 -52.33 36.73 -34.61
C LEU A 9 -52.70 35.55 -33.71
N LEU A 10 -51.77 34.62 -33.50
CA LEU A 10 -51.80 33.64 -32.41
C LEU A 10 -50.96 34.18 -31.25
N THR A 11 -51.65 34.68 -30.22
CA THR A 11 -51.08 35.05 -28.92
C THR A 11 -50.66 33.78 -28.17
N LEU A 12 -49.36 33.47 -28.18
CA LEU A 12 -48.77 32.45 -27.30
C LEU A 12 -48.66 33.03 -25.89
N ALA A 13 -49.49 32.52 -24.98
CA ALA A 13 -49.34 32.73 -23.55
C ALA A 13 -48.02 32.09 -23.08
N ALA A 14 -47.08 32.91 -22.61
CA ALA A 14 -45.83 32.44 -22.02
C ALA A 14 -46.13 31.82 -20.64
N CYS A 15 -45.93 30.51 -20.51
CA CYS A 15 -45.86 29.86 -19.20
C CYS A 15 -44.62 30.37 -18.44
N PRO A 16 -44.74 30.78 -17.16
CA PRO A 16 -43.57 31.10 -16.35
C PRO A 16 -42.70 29.84 -16.18
N PRO A 17 -41.36 29.96 -16.22
CA PRO A 17 -40.48 28.80 -16.05
C PRO A 17 -40.70 28.21 -14.66
N LYS A 18 -41.00 26.90 -14.65
CA LYS A 18 -41.09 26.06 -13.46
C LYS A 18 -39.73 26.09 -12.77
N ARG A 19 -39.61 26.85 -11.66
CA ARG A 19 -38.44 26.74 -10.76
C ARG A 19 -38.37 25.29 -10.30
N GLY A 20 -37.38 24.56 -10.80
CA GLY A 20 -37.03 23.25 -10.26
C GLY A 20 -36.67 23.39 -8.77
N PRO A 21 -36.77 22.30 -8.00
CA PRO A 21 -36.26 22.30 -6.64
C PRO A 21 -34.79 22.71 -6.72
N GLY A 22 -34.43 23.81 -6.04
CA GLY A 22 -33.05 24.24 -5.93
C GLY A 22 -32.26 23.07 -5.36
N GLY A 23 -31.33 22.54 -6.15
CA GLY A 23 -30.28 21.70 -5.60
C GLY A 23 -29.63 22.51 -4.50
N GLY A 24 -29.75 22.02 -3.26
CA GLY A 24 -28.94 22.55 -2.17
C GLY A 24 -27.47 22.50 -2.57
N PRO A 25 -26.60 23.29 -1.92
CA PRO A 25 -25.17 23.14 -2.13
C PRO A 25 -24.82 21.65 -1.99
N ALA A 26 -24.05 21.13 -2.95
CA ALA A 26 -23.55 19.76 -2.85
C ALA A 26 -22.86 19.61 -1.47
N PRO A 27 -23.11 18.52 -0.73
CA PRO A 27 -22.47 18.32 0.54
C PRO A 27 -20.95 18.47 0.35
N VAL A 28 -20.33 19.30 1.18
CA VAL A 28 -18.88 19.43 1.23
C VAL A 28 -18.35 18.04 1.57
N GLY A 29 -17.49 17.48 0.72
CA GLY A 29 -16.97 16.14 0.94
C GLY A 29 -16.07 16.10 2.16
N VAL A 30 -16.02 14.97 2.83
CA VAL A 30 -15.12 14.78 3.98
C VAL A 30 -13.71 14.47 3.45
N GLY A 31 -12.71 15.13 4.05
CA GLY A 31 -11.30 14.93 3.74
C GLY A 31 -10.78 13.57 4.21
N CYS A 32 -9.46 13.43 4.28
CA CYS A 32 -8.89 12.18 4.78
C CYS A 32 -9.08 12.07 6.30
N PRO A 33 -9.39 10.87 6.81
CA PRO A 33 -9.38 10.62 8.26
C PRO A 33 -7.96 10.68 8.81
N ASP A 34 -7.85 10.84 10.14
CA ASP A 34 -6.57 10.74 10.84
C ASP A 34 -5.97 9.32 10.71
N ALA A 35 -4.65 9.20 10.83
CA ALA A 35 -3.94 7.92 10.67
C ALA A 35 -4.46 6.81 11.61
N ASN A 36 -4.92 7.16 12.82
CA ASN A 36 -5.55 6.21 13.76
C ASN A 36 -6.80 5.52 13.20
N ASN A 37 -7.48 6.17 12.25
CA ASN A 37 -8.70 5.70 11.60
C ASN A 37 -8.43 5.17 10.18
N VAL A 38 -7.17 4.96 9.82
CA VAL A 38 -6.75 4.34 8.57
C VAL A 38 -6.18 2.95 8.85
N TYR A 39 -6.55 2.01 7.99
CA TYR A 39 -6.22 0.61 8.09
C TYR A 39 -5.83 0.07 6.71
N VAL A 40 -5.19 -1.10 6.70
CA VAL A 40 -4.99 -1.90 5.50
C VAL A 40 -5.86 -3.14 5.62
N ALA A 41 -6.76 -3.34 4.67
CA ALA A 41 -7.57 -4.54 4.54
C ALA A 41 -6.97 -5.45 3.46
N SER A 42 -7.06 -6.77 3.63
CA SER A 42 -6.73 -7.73 2.57
C SER A 42 -7.97 -8.43 2.06
N TYR A 43 -7.93 -8.84 0.80
CA TYR A 43 -8.94 -9.62 0.13
C TYR A 43 -8.45 -11.06 0.06
N LEU A 44 -9.15 -11.97 0.72
CA LEU A 44 -8.74 -13.37 0.78
C LEU A 44 -9.54 -14.21 -0.21
N THR A 45 -8.82 -14.95 -1.06
CA THR A 45 -9.42 -15.96 -1.94
C THR A 45 -9.25 -17.37 -1.35
N PRO A 46 -10.12 -18.33 -1.71
CA PRO A 46 -10.02 -19.70 -1.22
C PRO A 46 -8.70 -20.42 -1.58
N GLU A 47 -8.01 -19.96 -2.62
CA GLU A 47 -6.78 -20.56 -3.16
C GLU A 47 -5.53 -20.12 -2.38
N ASP A 48 -5.59 -18.99 -1.66
CA ASP A 48 -4.48 -18.42 -0.87
C ASP A 48 -4.32 -19.08 0.52
N GLY A 49 -4.61 -20.39 0.63
CA GLY A 49 -4.71 -21.08 1.93
C GLY A 49 -6.02 -20.86 2.68
N GLY A 50 -6.92 -20.00 2.16
CA GLY A 50 -8.20 -19.62 2.74
C GLY A 50 -9.27 -20.72 2.75
N LYS A 51 -9.05 -21.83 3.46
CA LYS A 51 -10.12 -22.80 3.75
C LYS A 51 -11.09 -22.20 4.77
N GLY A 52 -12.10 -21.47 4.30
CA GLY A 52 -13.29 -21.13 5.10
C GLY A 52 -13.82 -19.70 5.01
N HIS A 53 -13.26 -18.83 4.17
CA HIS A 53 -13.69 -17.44 4.07
C HIS A 53 -13.38 -16.84 2.70
N THR A 54 -14.17 -15.84 2.30
CA THR A 54 -14.03 -15.10 1.04
C THR A 54 -14.36 -13.64 1.29
N GLY A 55 -13.54 -12.73 0.81
CA GLY A 55 -13.85 -11.30 0.85
C GLY A 55 -12.77 -10.47 1.53
N TRP A 56 -13.14 -9.24 1.89
CA TRP A 56 -12.27 -8.33 2.59
C TRP A 56 -12.20 -8.69 4.07
N VAL A 57 -11.05 -8.52 4.67
CA VAL A 57 -10.81 -8.72 6.10
C VAL A 57 -9.97 -7.54 6.60
N LEU A 58 -10.36 -7.03 7.76
CA LEU A 58 -9.82 -5.81 8.35
C LEU A 58 -9.28 -6.11 9.76
N PRO A 59 -7.97 -6.06 9.98
CA PRO A 59 -7.39 -6.21 11.31
C PRO A 59 -7.76 -5.04 12.20
N LEU A 60 -8.10 -5.34 13.46
CA LEU A 60 -8.42 -4.35 14.48
C LEU A 60 -7.49 -4.44 15.69
N HIS A 61 -6.92 -5.62 15.94
CA HIS A 61 -6.09 -5.90 17.09
C HIS A 61 -5.14 -7.06 16.77
N ASP A 62 -3.96 -7.08 17.39
CA ASP A 62 -3.03 -8.20 17.30
C ASP A 62 -2.39 -8.47 18.67
N LYS A 63 -1.88 -9.68 18.83
CA LYS A 63 -1.27 -10.13 20.07
C LYS A 63 -0.11 -11.08 19.79
N VAL A 64 1.09 -10.67 20.14
CA VAL A 64 2.28 -11.52 20.14
C VAL A 64 2.06 -12.73 21.06
N VAL A 65 2.36 -13.92 20.55
CA VAL A 65 2.27 -15.19 21.28
C VAL A 65 3.58 -15.96 21.18
N GLU A 66 3.81 -16.91 22.08
CA GLU A 66 5.03 -17.74 22.03
C GLU A 66 5.04 -18.69 20.83
N SER A 67 3.87 -19.16 20.40
CA SER A 67 3.70 -20.06 19.26
C SER A 67 2.26 -20.06 18.78
N VAL A 68 2.06 -20.27 17.47
CA VAL A 68 0.74 -20.51 16.86
C VAL A 68 0.47 -22.00 16.60
N LYS A 69 1.32 -22.90 17.09
CA LYS A 69 1.17 -24.34 16.88
C LYS A 69 -0.14 -24.87 17.47
N GLY A 70 -0.97 -25.49 16.63
CA GLY A 70 -2.26 -26.03 17.03
C GLY A 70 -3.39 -24.99 17.11
N VAL A 71 -3.10 -23.73 16.79
CA VAL A 71 -4.11 -22.71 16.55
C VAL A 71 -4.59 -22.84 15.10
N ALA A 72 -5.89 -22.64 14.87
CA ALA A 72 -6.41 -22.58 13.52
C ALA A 72 -5.79 -21.39 12.77
N GLU A 73 -5.42 -21.60 11.50
CA GLU A 73 -4.91 -20.54 10.62
C GLU A 73 -5.91 -19.38 10.53
N TYR A 74 -7.20 -19.70 10.48
CA TYR A 74 -8.30 -18.74 10.50
C TYR A 74 -9.50 -19.32 11.26
N ALA A 75 -10.17 -18.49 12.06
CA ALA A 75 -11.40 -18.87 12.76
C ALA A 75 -12.34 -17.67 12.89
N THR A 76 -13.62 -17.86 12.55
CA THR A 76 -14.68 -16.90 12.90
C THR A 76 -14.90 -16.90 14.41
N LEU A 77 -15.06 -15.71 14.99
CA LEU A 77 -15.33 -15.52 16.40
C LEU A 77 -16.73 -14.94 16.61
N ASP A 78 -17.37 -15.37 17.69
CA ASP A 78 -18.51 -14.62 18.22
C ASP A 78 -18.05 -13.35 18.96
N HIS A 79 -19.00 -12.46 19.26
CA HIS A 79 -18.70 -11.19 19.93
C HIS A 79 -18.09 -11.38 21.33
N ALA A 80 -18.49 -12.42 22.07
CA ALA A 80 -18.00 -12.66 23.42
C ALA A 80 -16.54 -13.10 23.40
N ALA A 81 -16.18 -14.00 22.48
CA ALA A 81 -14.80 -14.44 22.25
C ALA A 81 -13.90 -13.29 21.79
N ALA A 82 -14.36 -12.45 20.85
CA ALA A 82 -13.61 -11.28 20.41
C ALA A 82 -13.39 -10.28 21.56
N THR A 83 -14.42 -10.01 22.36
CA THR A 83 -14.30 -9.13 23.54
C THR A 83 -13.33 -9.71 24.57
N ALA A 84 -13.39 -11.02 24.84
CA ALA A 84 -12.49 -11.69 25.76
C ALA A 84 -11.03 -11.67 25.29
N ALA A 85 -10.81 -11.63 23.98
CA ALA A 85 -9.50 -11.46 23.36
C ALA A 85 -8.99 -10.00 23.36
N GLY A 86 -9.81 -9.04 23.82
CA GLY A 86 -9.44 -7.61 23.86
C GLY A 86 -9.67 -6.86 22.56
N VAL A 87 -10.37 -7.47 21.60
CA VAL A 87 -10.68 -6.83 20.31
C VAL A 87 -11.61 -5.64 20.56
N PRO A 88 -11.32 -4.44 20.01
CA PRO A 88 -12.20 -3.29 20.14
C PRO A 88 -13.54 -3.56 19.42
N ALA A 89 -14.57 -2.81 19.82
CA ALA A 89 -15.85 -2.83 19.11
C ALA A 89 -15.65 -2.48 17.63
N PRO A 90 -16.49 -3.03 16.73
CA PRO A 90 -16.31 -2.80 15.31
C PRO A 90 -16.58 -1.32 15.01
N PRO A 91 -15.81 -0.70 14.11
CA PRO A 91 -16.08 0.66 13.67
C PRO A 91 -17.50 0.78 13.12
N GLN A 92 -18.18 1.92 13.29
CA GLN A 92 -19.56 2.05 12.81
C GLN A 92 -19.66 2.12 11.29
N SER A 93 -18.60 2.56 10.60
CA SER A 93 -18.57 2.71 9.15
C SER A 93 -17.14 2.57 8.64
N VAL A 94 -16.98 1.70 7.66
CA VAL A 94 -15.71 1.42 6.99
C VAL A 94 -15.88 1.69 5.51
N TRP A 95 -14.93 2.43 4.95
CA TRP A 95 -14.87 2.77 3.53
C TRP A 95 -13.60 2.16 2.92
N ILE A 96 -13.76 1.34 1.89
CA ILE A 96 -12.64 0.87 1.07
C ILE A 96 -12.27 1.97 0.07
N LEU A 97 -11.01 2.35 0.07
CA LEU A 97 -10.43 3.37 -0.79
C LEU A 97 -9.46 2.72 -1.77
N ALA A 98 -9.61 3.07 -3.05
CA ALA A 98 -8.71 2.65 -4.12
C ALA A 98 -8.35 3.84 -5.02
N PRO A 99 -7.15 3.84 -5.65
CA PRO A 99 -6.73 4.93 -6.53
C PRO A 99 -7.75 5.20 -7.65
N GLY A 100 -8.20 6.46 -7.75
CA GLY A 100 -9.11 6.90 -8.81
C GLY A 100 -10.55 6.36 -8.73
N VAL A 101 -10.92 5.65 -7.66
CA VAL A 101 -12.25 5.08 -7.45
C VAL A 101 -12.96 5.80 -6.31
N ALA A 102 -14.27 6.01 -6.45
CA ALA A 102 -15.07 6.59 -5.36
C ALA A 102 -15.07 5.65 -4.13
N PRO A 103 -15.04 6.19 -2.89
CA PRO A 103 -15.08 5.38 -1.68
C PRO A 103 -16.26 4.40 -1.66
N CYS A 104 -15.99 3.13 -1.38
CA CYS A 104 -17.00 2.10 -1.25
C CYS A 104 -17.30 1.81 0.22
N ARG A 105 -18.56 1.92 0.64
CA ARG A 105 -18.94 1.55 2.01
C ARG A 105 -19.00 0.04 2.14
N ALA A 106 -18.15 -0.52 2.99
CA ALA A 106 -18.19 -1.94 3.31
C ALA A 106 -19.31 -2.25 4.32
N THR A 107 -19.86 -3.46 4.21
CA THR A 107 -20.73 -4.05 5.23
C THR A 107 -19.89 -4.86 6.19
N ILE A 108 -20.06 -4.61 7.49
CA ILE A 108 -19.33 -5.26 8.57
C ILE A 108 -19.94 -6.62 8.85
N GLY A 109 -19.12 -7.66 8.80
CA GLY A 109 -19.47 -9.05 9.06
C GLY A 109 -19.05 -9.52 10.45
N ASN A 110 -18.64 -10.78 10.53
CA ASN A 110 -18.24 -11.41 11.78
C ASN A 110 -16.85 -10.98 12.22
N TYR A 111 -16.55 -11.21 13.50
CA TYR A 111 -15.17 -11.17 13.96
C TYR A 111 -14.41 -12.40 13.45
N TYR A 112 -13.09 -12.26 13.33
CA TYR A 112 -12.19 -13.38 13.09
C TYR A 112 -10.95 -13.30 13.96
N ALA A 113 -10.26 -14.44 14.07
CA ALA A 113 -8.87 -14.56 14.47
C ALA A 113 -8.09 -15.30 13.37
N ALA A 114 -6.84 -14.89 13.15
CA ALA A 114 -5.92 -15.58 12.27
C ALA A 114 -4.54 -15.73 12.93
N ALA A 115 -3.91 -16.87 12.70
CA ALA A 115 -2.57 -17.16 13.18
C ALA A 115 -1.50 -16.72 12.17
N ILE A 116 -0.50 -16.00 12.66
CA ILE A 116 0.66 -15.53 11.90
C ILE A 116 1.90 -16.19 12.49
N ASP A 117 2.64 -16.97 11.71
CA ASP A 117 3.82 -17.72 12.20
C ASP A 117 5.16 -16.97 11.96
N ALA A 118 5.15 -15.90 11.18
CA ALA A 118 6.36 -15.12 10.84
C ALA A 118 6.04 -13.63 10.63
N PRO A 119 6.98 -12.71 10.90
CA PRO A 119 8.35 -12.95 11.43
C PRO A 119 8.39 -13.24 12.94
N THR A 120 7.36 -12.84 13.68
CA THR A 120 7.16 -13.20 15.09
C THR A 120 5.77 -13.84 15.24
N PRO A 121 5.64 -14.99 15.91
CA PRO A 121 4.33 -15.61 16.11
C PRO A 121 3.31 -14.66 16.75
N ASN A 122 2.17 -14.49 16.09
CA ASN A 122 1.15 -13.52 16.48
C ASN A 122 -0.27 -14.06 16.18
N LEU A 123 -1.26 -13.59 16.94
CA LEU A 123 -2.67 -13.76 16.63
C LEU A 123 -3.25 -12.41 16.22
N THR A 124 -3.67 -12.28 14.96
CA THR A 124 -4.38 -11.09 14.48
C THR A 124 -5.88 -11.31 14.59
N TYR A 125 -6.60 -10.27 15.00
CA TYR A 125 -8.04 -10.27 15.20
C TYR A 125 -8.65 -9.11 14.44
N GLY A 126 -9.81 -9.32 13.85
CA GLY A 126 -10.45 -8.29 13.07
C GLY A 126 -11.88 -8.60 12.71
N ILE A 127 -12.37 -7.95 11.67
CA ILE A 127 -13.71 -8.15 11.12
C ILE A 127 -13.67 -8.49 9.63
N GLU A 128 -14.60 -9.34 9.22
CA GLU A 128 -14.90 -9.54 7.81
C GLU A 128 -15.65 -8.33 7.24
N LEU A 129 -15.37 -8.01 5.99
CA LEU A 129 -15.96 -6.91 5.24
C LEU A 129 -16.50 -7.42 3.91
N THR A 130 -17.69 -6.98 3.54
CA THR A 130 -18.36 -7.36 2.28
C THR A 130 -18.96 -6.14 1.58
N GLY A 131 -19.50 -6.33 0.38
CA GLY A 131 -20.22 -5.29 -0.38
C GLY A 131 -19.34 -4.41 -1.27
N CYS A 132 -18.02 -4.44 -1.09
CA CYS A 132 -17.07 -3.82 -2.00
C CYS A 132 -16.47 -4.87 -2.95
N GLN A 133 -16.21 -4.45 -4.19
CA GLN A 133 -15.66 -5.33 -5.22
C GLN A 133 -14.25 -5.83 -4.82
N PRO A 134 -13.87 -7.06 -5.21
CA PRO A 134 -12.50 -7.53 -5.10
C PRO A 134 -11.52 -6.65 -5.88
N PRO A 135 -10.21 -6.69 -5.53
CA PRO A 135 -9.19 -6.12 -6.38
C PRO A 135 -9.16 -6.85 -7.74
N PRO A 136 -8.83 -6.16 -8.85
CA PRO A 136 -8.77 -6.78 -10.18
C PRO A 136 -7.68 -7.85 -10.32
N ASP A 137 -6.61 -7.73 -9.51
CA ASP A 137 -5.47 -8.63 -9.50
C ASP A 137 -5.37 -9.27 -8.11
N PRO A 138 -5.53 -10.61 -7.99
CA PRO A 138 -5.44 -11.30 -6.72
C PRO A 138 -4.04 -11.26 -6.10
N SER A 139 -2.99 -11.00 -6.89
CA SER A 139 -1.63 -10.80 -6.35
C SER A 139 -1.47 -9.45 -5.62
N ASN A 140 -2.40 -8.52 -5.83
CA ASN A 140 -2.50 -7.25 -5.13
C ASN A 140 -3.76 -7.24 -4.26
N ALA A 141 -3.75 -8.12 -3.27
CA ALA A 141 -4.90 -8.39 -2.41
C ALA A 141 -5.17 -7.30 -1.37
N SER A 142 -4.39 -6.22 -1.25
CA SER A 142 -4.61 -5.20 -0.21
C SER A 142 -5.38 -3.97 -0.70
N ALA A 143 -6.09 -3.31 0.21
CA ALA A 143 -6.72 -2.01 0.00
C ALA A 143 -6.69 -1.18 1.27
N ILE A 144 -6.80 0.13 1.11
CA ILE A 144 -6.85 1.05 2.25
C ILE A 144 -8.28 1.12 2.75
N ALA A 145 -8.46 0.93 4.05
CA ALA A 145 -9.74 1.08 4.72
C ALA A 145 -9.74 2.32 5.63
N ALA A 146 -10.77 3.14 5.50
CA ALA A 146 -10.97 4.36 6.27
C ALA A 146 -12.19 4.24 7.17
N VAL A 147 -12.01 4.49 8.47
CA VAL A 147 -13.10 4.60 9.45
C VAL A 147 -13.57 6.05 9.49
N SER A 148 -14.78 6.28 8.99
CA SER A 148 -15.40 7.60 8.94
C SER A 148 -16.92 7.48 8.89
N ALA A 149 -17.63 8.36 9.60
CA ALA A 149 -19.09 8.40 9.57
C ALA A 149 -19.63 8.71 8.16
N ASP A 150 -18.96 9.65 7.48
CA ASP A 150 -19.29 10.10 6.14
C ASP A 150 -18.27 9.57 5.12
N PRO A 151 -18.64 9.44 3.83
CA PRO A 151 -17.70 9.05 2.78
C PRO A 151 -16.54 10.04 2.72
N PRO A 152 -15.27 9.58 2.78
CA PRO A 152 -14.10 10.44 2.64
C PRO A 152 -13.89 10.81 1.16
N SER A 153 -14.88 11.48 0.56
CA SER A 153 -14.98 11.74 -0.88
C SER A 153 -13.99 12.78 -1.40
N GLU A 154 -13.34 13.55 -0.51
CA GLU A 154 -12.22 14.44 -0.87
C GLU A 154 -10.86 13.77 -0.64
N CYS A 155 -10.82 12.55 -0.09
CA CYS A 155 -9.58 11.83 0.18
C CYS A 155 -9.13 11.01 -1.03
N GLN A 156 -7.88 11.21 -1.44
CA GLN A 156 -7.24 10.53 -2.56
C GLN A 156 -6.21 9.53 -2.06
N VAL A 157 -6.22 8.33 -2.64
CA VAL A 157 -5.14 7.35 -2.49
C VAL A 157 -4.12 7.58 -3.59
N ILE A 158 -2.88 7.89 -3.20
CA ILE A 158 -1.79 8.15 -4.14
C ILE A 158 -0.65 7.19 -3.85
N GLY A 159 -0.38 6.28 -4.80
CA GLY A 159 0.72 5.33 -4.72
C GLY A 159 2.06 5.91 -5.18
N PRO A 160 3.19 5.30 -4.79
CA PRO A 160 4.51 5.68 -5.29
C PRO A 160 4.65 5.47 -6.80
N ARG A 161 5.30 6.41 -7.48
CA ARG A 161 5.73 6.27 -8.87
C ARG A 161 7.26 6.18 -8.94
N ALA A 162 7.80 5.35 -9.82
CA ALA A 162 9.24 5.29 -10.03
C ALA A 162 9.78 6.65 -10.53
N VAL A 163 10.89 7.12 -9.94
CA VAL A 163 11.54 8.39 -10.30
C VAL A 163 13.03 8.27 -10.59
N ALA A 164 13.70 7.25 -10.05
CA ALA A 164 15.08 6.96 -10.37
C ALA A 164 15.35 5.47 -10.27
N SER A 165 16.14 4.95 -11.19
CA SER A 165 16.54 3.55 -11.15
C SER A 165 17.86 3.34 -11.88
N ARG A 166 18.62 2.37 -11.39
CA ARG A 166 19.76 1.75 -12.07
C ARG A 166 19.79 0.30 -11.60
N LEU A 167 19.11 -0.53 -12.38
CA LEU A 167 18.91 -1.94 -12.10
C LEU A 167 19.56 -2.76 -13.21
N GLY A 168 20.09 -3.92 -12.86
CA GLY A 168 20.51 -4.89 -13.87
C GLY A 168 19.31 -5.60 -14.48
N GLU A 169 19.53 -6.25 -15.61
CA GLU A 169 18.50 -7.04 -16.31
C GLU A 169 18.87 -8.51 -16.24
N ILE A 170 17.90 -9.41 -16.14
CA ILE A 170 18.13 -10.84 -16.33
C ILE A 170 17.99 -11.14 -17.82
N ASP A 171 19.01 -11.72 -18.44
CA ASP A 171 18.96 -12.10 -19.85
C ASP A 171 18.11 -13.35 -20.10
N LYS A 172 18.03 -13.76 -21.37
CA LYS A 172 17.24 -14.93 -21.79
C LYS A 172 17.78 -16.26 -21.22
N GLN A 173 19.00 -16.26 -20.70
CA GLN A 173 19.67 -17.40 -20.10
C GLN A 173 19.56 -17.39 -18.57
N GLY A 174 18.82 -16.44 -17.99
CA GLY A 174 18.70 -16.31 -16.54
C GLY A 174 19.94 -15.67 -15.90
N LYS A 175 20.87 -15.10 -16.68
CA LYS A 175 22.06 -14.45 -16.15
C LYS A 175 21.82 -12.96 -15.96
N TRP A 176 22.27 -12.45 -14.83
CA TRP A 176 22.24 -11.03 -14.55
C TRP A 176 23.22 -10.27 -15.45
N GLN A 177 22.76 -9.14 -15.97
CA GLN A 177 23.49 -8.23 -16.83
C GLN A 177 23.64 -6.88 -16.15
N LYS A 178 24.81 -6.27 -16.35
CA LYS A 178 25.13 -4.95 -15.83
C LYS A 178 24.08 -3.92 -16.28
N PRO A 179 23.69 -2.94 -15.44
CA PRO A 179 22.76 -1.89 -15.84
C PRO A 179 23.22 -1.18 -17.12
N ALA A 180 22.36 -1.21 -18.14
CA ALA A 180 22.59 -0.51 -19.40
C ALA A 180 21.95 0.89 -19.42
N LYS A 181 21.03 1.16 -18.49
CA LYS A 181 20.27 2.40 -18.38
C LYS A 181 20.24 2.86 -16.93
N GLU A 182 20.22 4.17 -16.75
CA GLU A 182 20.04 4.78 -15.45
C GLU A 182 19.22 6.06 -15.53
N THR A 183 18.46 6.32 -14.48
CA THR A 183 17.89 7.62 -14.15
C THR A 183 18.53 8.08 -12.85
N PRO A 184 19.11 9.28 -12.79
CA PRO A 184 19.87 9.73 -11.63
C PRO A 184 18.98 9.86 -10.39
N ILE A 185 19.55 9.59 -9.22
CA ILE A 185 18.92 9.81 -7.93
C ILE A 185 18.47 11.28 -7.82
N PRO A 186 17.24 11.56 -7.34
CA PRO A 186 16.77 12.93 -7.16
C PRO A 186 17.74 13.76 -6.32
N ALA A 187 18.04 14.98 -6.76
CA ALA A 187 19.00 15.85 -6.07
C ALA A 187 18.59 16.16 -4.62
N SER A 188 17.29 16.12 -4.30
CA SER A 188 16.78 16.26 -2.94
C SER A 188 17.18 15.09 -2.03
N LEU A 189 17.24 13.86 -2.55
CA LEU A 189 17.58 12.65 -1.79
C LEU A 189 19.08 12.37 -1.74
N ALA A 190 19.84 12.81 -2.75
CA ALA A 190 21.28 12.52 -2.82
C ALA A 190 22.06 12.86 -1.52
N PRO A 191 21.77 13.97 -0.79
CA PRO A 191 22.49 14.30 0.44
C PRO A 191 22.22 13.36 1.62
N VAL A 192 21.10 12.63 1.64
CA VAL A 192 20.73 11.74 2.75
C VAL A 192 21.13 10.29 2.51
N ILE A 193 21.61 9.98 1.30
CA ILE A 193 22.13 8.67 0.96
C ILE A 193 23.59 8.62 1.39
N PRO A 194 24.00 7.64 2.22
CA PRO A 194 25.38 7.50 2.66
C PRO A 194 26.34 7.46 1.48
N ASN A 195 27.44 8.20 1.59
CA ASN A 195 28.51 8.11 0.60
C ASN A 195 29.32 6.83 0.87
N HIS A 196 29.41 5.97 -0.13
CA HIS A 196 30.24 4.77 -0.07
C HIS A 196 31.14 4.72 -1.29
N GLU A 197 32.42 4.48 -1.05
CA GLU A 197 33.40 4.26 -2.12
C GLU A 197 33.06 2.95 -2.83
N CYS A 198 32.54 3.07 -4.05
CA CYS A 198 32.17 1.94 -4.89
C CYS A 198 32.53 2.31 -6.33
N ALA A 199 33.65 1.77 -6.79
CA ALA A 199 34.17 2.03 -8.12
C ALA A 199 34.22 0.74 -8.94
N ALA A 200 33.78 0.85 -10.19
CA ALA A 200 33.96 -0.21 -11.18
C ALA A 200 35.47 -0.48 -11.42
N PRO A 201 35.87 -1.72 -11.76
CA PRO A 201 35.02 -2.88 -12.02
C PRO A 201 34.67 -3.72 -10.76
N GLY A 202 35.29 -3.47 -9.61
CA GLY A 202 35.15 -4.30 -8.40
C GLY A 202 33.88 -4.05 -7.58
N CYS A 203 33.15 -2.97 -7.86
CA CYS A 203 31.91 -2.64 -7.18
C CYS A 203 30.87 -2.04 -8.14
N GLU A 204 29.60 -2.38 -7.91
CA GLU A 204 28.45 -1.91 -8.65
C GLU A 204 27.45 -1.23 -7.71
N LYS A 205 27.10 0.03 -7.99
CA LYS A 205 26.10 0.79 -7.22
C LYS A 205 24.74 0.72 -7.93
N LEU A 206 23.76 0.06 -7.33
CA LEU A 206 22.39 -0.06 -7.85
C LEU A 206 21.44 0.81 -7.02
N TRP A 207 20.35 1.29 -7.64
CA TRP A 207 19.29 1.99 -6.93
C TRP A 207 17.93 1.79 -7.58
N SER A 208 16.88 1.89 -6.76
CA SER A 208 15.48 1.96 -7.18
C SER A 208 14.79 2.93 -6.23
N ILE A 209 14.22 4.01 -6.77
CA ILE A 209 13.60 5.07 -5.98
C ILE A 209 12.25 5.40 -6.59
N ALA A 210 11.23 5.39 -5.73
CA ALA A 210 9.89 5.86 -6.00
C ALA A 210 9.58 7.12 -5.17
N GLN A 211 8.60 7.89 -5.64
CA GLN A 211 8.16 9.15 -5.06
C GLN A 211 6.65 9.23 -5.05
N VAL A 212 6.08 9.89 -4.04
CA VAL A 212 4.67 10.27 -4.01
C VAL A 212 4.57 11.79 -4.10
N ASP A 213 3.78 12.25 -5.05
CA ASP A 213 3.51 13.69 -5.28
C ASP A 213 2.08 14.04 -4.91
N VAL A 214 1.91 15.12 -4.15
CA VAL A 214 0.60 15.71 -3.82
C VAL A 214 0.59 17.14 -4.31
N GLY A 215 -0.38 17.50 -5.14
CA GLY A 215 -0.45 18.85 -5.73
C GLY A 215 0.78 19.22 -6.58
N GLY A 216 1.45 18.23 -7.17
CA GLY A 216 2.67 18.43 -7.96
C GLY A 216 3.95 18.65 -7.14
N GLN A 217 3.89 18.45 -5.82
CA GLN A 217 5.05 18.54 -4.92
C GLN A 217 5.35 17.18 -4.29
N PRO A 218 6.63 16.79 -4.17
CA PRO A 218 7.00 15.55 -3.51
C PRO A 218 6.72 15.65 -2.01
N VAL A 219 6.05 14.63 -1.47
CA VAL A 219 5.74 14.53 -0.03
C VAL A 219 6.42 13.34 0.65
N ALA A 220 6.68 12.29 -0.12
CA ALA A 220 7.36 11.10 0.37
C ALA A 220 8.18 10.43 -0.73
N TRP A 221 9.20 9.68 -0.32
CA TRP A 221 10.03 8.85 -1.18
C TRP A 221 10.20 7.48 -0.55
N ALA A 222 10.42 6.47 -1.37
CA ALA A 222 10.84 5.15 -0.91
C ALA A 222 11.83 4.56 -1.88
N GLY A 223 12.72 3.71 -1.39
CA GLY A 223 13.65 3.03 -2.26
C GLY A 223 14.85 2.45 -1.54
N ALA A 224 15.74 1.91 -2.34
CA ALA A 224 16.99 1.34 -1.89
C ALA A 224 18.16 1.79 -2.77
N VAL A 225 19.33 1.80 -2.14
CA VAL A 225 20.64 1.91 -2.77
C VAL A 225 21.47 0.73 -2.27
N ASN A 226 22.07 -0.01 -3.19
CA ASN A 226 22.90 -1.16 -2.87
C ASN A 226 24.29 -0.91 -3.47
N TRP A 227 25.33 -1.13 -2.68
CA TRP A 227 26.73 -1.12 -3.15
C TRP A 227 27.23 -2.55 -3.08
N LEU A 228 27.46 -3.14 -4.24
CA LEU A 228 27.71 -4.57 -4.35
C LEU A 228 29.12 -4.82 -4.86
N THR A 229 29.90 -5.59 -4.12
CA THR A 229 31.20 -6.07 -4.55
C THR A 229 31.01 -7.24 -5.50
N VAL A 230 31.56 -7.12 -6.71
CA VAL A 230 31.49 -8.16 -7.74
C VAL A 230 32.63 -9.14 -7.49
N SER A 231 32.33 -10.31 -6.92
CA SER A 231 33.28 -11.40 -6.73
C SER A 231 33.13 -12.43 -7.87
N ASP A 232 32.16 -13.34 -7.77
CA ASP A 232 31.78 -14.36 -8.77
C ASP A 232 30.28 -14.26 -9.09
N GLU A 233 29.76 -15.02 -10.08
CA GLU A 233 28.38 -14.90 -10.63
C GLU A 233 27.25 -14.98 -9.55
N CYS A 234 27.53 -15.44 -8.32
CA CYS A 234 26.53 -15.65 -7.27
C CYS A 234 26.86 -15.21 -5.82
N GLU A 235 28.01 -14.61 -5.50
CA GLU A 235 28.36 -14.21 -4.11
C GLU A 235 28.58 -12.70 -3.94
N TRP A 236 27.55 -11.91 -4.18
CA TRP A 236 27.64 -10.46 -4.11
C TRP A 236 27.52 -10.00 -2.64
N LYS A 237 28.66 -9.67 -2.02
CA LYS A 237 28.66 -8.99 -0.72
C LYS A 237 28.32 -7.53 -0.95
N GLY A 238 27.37 -7.00 -0.19
CA GLY A 238 26.94 -5.62 -0.40
C GLY A 238 26.51 -4.89 0.85
N GLN A 239 26.69 -3.57 0.81
CA GLN A 239 26.09 -2.64 1.76
C GLN A 239 24.75 -2.17 1.19
N ARG A 240 23.76 -2.02 2.06
CA ARG A 240 22.39 -1.65 1.68
C ARG A 240 21.95 -0.42 2.46
N PHE A 241 21.26 0.48 1.77
CA PHE A 241 20.57 1.63 2.35
C PHE A 241 19.17 1.68 1.78
N SER A 242 18.16 1.43 2.59
CA SER A 242 16.76 1.40 2.15
C SER A 242 15.82 2.00 3.19
N GLY A 243 14.58 2.22 2.76
CA GLY A 243 13.46 2.67 3.58
C GLY A 243 12.66 3.76 2.86
N PHE A 244 11.89 4.51 3.64
CA PHE A 244 11.12 5.64 3.13
C PHE A 244 11.41 6.93 3.89
N PHE A 245 11.15 8.04 3.21
CA PHE A 245 11.55 9.38 3.59
C PHE A 245 10.36 10.32 3.42
N VAL A 246 10.25 11.31 4.29
CA VAL A 246 9.28 12.40 4.19
C VAL A 246 10.02 13.73 4.11
N VAL A 247 9.31 14.79 3.71
CA VAL A 247 9.86 16.15 3.77
C VAL A 247 10.05 16.54 5.24
N GLY A 248 11.29 16.80 5.65
CA GLY A 248 11.64 17.24 7.00
C GLY A 248 11.36 18.72 7.24
N PRO A 249 11.56 19.23 8.47
CA PRO A 249 11.21 20.60 8.85
C PRO A 249 11.98 21.68 8.08
N THR A 250 13.16 21.34 7.57
CA THR A 250 14.02 22.20 6.75
C THR A 250 13.72 22.09 5.25
N GLY A 251 12.75 21.27 4.85
CA GLY A 251 12.47 20.90 3.46
C GLY A 251 13.37 19.78 2.92
N ALA A 252 14.44 19.41 3.63
CA ALA A 252 15.28 18.27 3.27
C ALA A 252 14.57 16.95 3.59
N PRO A 253 14.73 15.88 2.79
CA PRO A 253 14.19 14.57 3.13
C PRO A 253 14.72 14.06 4.47
N MET A 254 13.87 13.37 5.23
CA MET A 254 14.20 12.73 6.50
C MET A 254 13.73 11.29 6.44
N LYS A 255 14.61 10.35 6.80
CA LYS A 255 14.23 8.94 6.90
C LYS A 255 13.23 8.78 8.04
N VAL A 256 12.11 8.12 7.79
CA VAL A 256 11.19 7.72 8.85
C VAL A 256 11.77 6.49 9.53
N THR A 257 11.87 6.52 10.85
CA THR A 257 12.37 5.40 11.67
C THR A 257 11.42 5.02 12.80
N GLU A 258 10.39 5.83 13.05
CA GLU A 258 9.40 5.56 14.09
C GLU A 258 8.56 4.35 13.70
N GLY A 259 8.29 3.45 14.65
CA GLY A 259 7.49 2.25 14.42
C GLY A 259 8.08 1.29 13.38
N GLN A 260 9.41 1.28 13.20
CA GLN A 260 10.11 0.38 12.30
C GLN A 260 11.07 -0.51 13.08
N ASP A 261 10.57 -1.61 13.62
CA ASP A 261 11.40 -2.69 14.16
C ASP A 261 12.02 -3.55 13.05
N HIS A 262 11.48 -3.44 11.83
CA HIS A 262 11.98 -4.07 10.62
C HIS A 262 11.66 -3.22 9.36
N PRO A 263 12.23 -3.53 8.18
CA PRO A 263 11.99 -2.75 6.96
C PRO A 263 10.51 -2.70 6.57
N LEU A 264 10.00 -1.49 6.38
CA LEU A 264 8.67 -1.22 5.84
C LEU A 264 8.79 -0.53 4.47
N ALA A 265 7.85 -0.86 3.60
CA ALA A 265 7.70 -0.34 2.25
C ALA A 265 6.60 0.71 2.20
N LEU A 266 6.89 1.90 1.65
CA LEU A 266 5.84 2.88 1.37
C LEU A 266 4.88 2.31 0.32
N THR A 267 3.60 2.19 0.66
CA THR A 267 2.57 1.68 -0.27
C THR A 267 1.64 2.78 -0.76
N ALA A 268 1.32 3.77 0.08
CA ALA A 268 0.48 4.89 -0.32
C ALA A 268 0.62 6.13 0.58
N VAL A 269 0.13 7.25 0.06
CA VAL A 269 -0.21 8.44 0.83
C VAL A 269 -1.69 8.77 0.61
N LEU A 270 -2.40 9.06 1.70
CA LEU A 270 -3.71 9.68 1.66
C LEU A 270 -3.55 11.20 1.67
N ALA A 271 -4.21 11.86 0.72
CA ALA A 271 -4.18 13.32 0.60
C ALA A 271 -5.57 13.88 0.32
N ASP A 272 -5.84 15.09 0.82
CA ASP A 272 -7.04 15.85 0.50
C ASP A 272 -6.66 17.25 0.00
N LYS A 273 -7.66 18.14 -0.15
CA LYS A 273 -7.45 19.52 -0.60
C LYS A 273 -6.48 20.34 0.24
N THR A 274 -6.19 19.92 1.47
CA THR A 274 -5.28 20.59 2.39
C THR A 274 -3.87 19.97 2.39
N GLY A 275 -3.64 18.92 1.59
CA GLY A 275 -2.34 18.30 1.38
C GLY A 275 -2.29 16.82 1.80
N ALA A 276 -1.07 16.29 1.91
CA ALA A 276 -0.84 14.94 2.41
C ALA A 276 -1.22 14.83 3.89
N LYS A 277 -1.85 13.71 4.27
CA LYS A 277 -2.40 13.48 5.62
C LYS A 277 -1.86 12.23 6.27
N VAL A 278 -1.90 11.12 5.55
CA VAL A 278 -1.51 9.82 6.10
C VAL A 278 -0.53 9.16 5.16
N LEU A 279 0.59 8.70 5.69
CA LEU A 279 1.52 7.81 5.01
C LEU A 279 1.22 6.38 5.45
N ILE A 280 1.20 5.45 4.51
CA ILE A 280 0.93 4.04 4.76
C ILE A 280 2.14 3.25 4.29
N ALA A 281 2.68 2.43 5.18
CA ALA A 281 3.78 1.54 4.89
C ALA A 281 3.43 0.11 5.33
N GLU A 282 3.82 -0.86 4.52
CA GLU A 282 3.54 -2.29 4.74
C GLU A 282 4.86 -3.05 4.81
N GLY A 283 4.87 -4.14 5.57
CA GLY A 283 6.01 -5.04 5.72
C GLY A 283 5.54 -6.50 5.79
N PRO A 284 6.47 -7.45 5.95
CA PRO A 284 6.14 -8.87 6.05
C PRO A 284 5.19 -9.12 7.24
N GLY A 285 3.91 -9.29 6.94
CA GLY A 285 2.90 -9.57 7.94
C GLY A 285 2.51 -8.38 8.82
N GLU A 286 2.74 -7.13 8.42
CA GLU A 286 2.30 -5.96 9.19
C GLU A 286 2.13 -4.70 8.34
N TYR A 287 1.50 -3.69 8.92
CA TYR A 287 1.49 -2.34 8.36
C TYR A 287 1.51 -1.27 9.45
N THR A 288 1.99 -0.10 9.05
CA THR A 288 2.00 1.11 9.87
C THR A 288 1.45 2.29 9.08
N THR A 289 0.58 3.05 9.73
CA THR A 289 0.08 4.33 9.26
C THR A 289 0.70 5.45 10.08
N TYR A 290 1.03 6.55 9.41
CA TYR A 290 1.67 7.70 10.02
C TYR A 290 0.86 8.95 9.72
N THR A 291 0.65 9.78 10.73
CA THR A 291 0.18 11.14 10.51
C THR A 291 1.33 11.96 9.93
N LEU A 292 1.11 12.55 8.75
CA LEU A 292 2.06 13.46 8.13
C LEU A 292 1.86 14.87 8.68
N GLY A 293 2.84 15.32 9.46
CA GLY A 293 2.93 16.67 9.99
C GLY A 293 3.95 17.53 9.23
N ALA A 294 4.09 18.78 9.66
CA ALA A 294 5.13 19.67 9.14
C ALA A 294 6.52 19.16 9.56
N GLY A 295 7.15 18.39 8.69
CA GLY A 295 8.50 17.88 8.91
C GLY A 295 8.60 16.59 9.70
N THR A 296 7.48 15.92 10.00
CA THR A 296 7.44 14.69 10.81
C THR A 296 6.44 13.68 10.26
N ALA A 297 6.69 12.41 10.55
CA ALA A 297 5.75 11.31 10.36
C ALA A 297 5.63 10.59 11.70
N THR A 298 4.50 10.72 12.37
CA THR A 298 4.27 10.11 13.70
C THR A 298 3.34 8.92 13.57
N VAL A 299 3.64 7.83 14.26
CA VAL A 299 2.82 6.61 14.20
C VAL A 299 1.40 6.93 14.66
N GLY A 300 0.42 6.62 13.81
CA GLY A 300 -0.98 6.57 14.20
C GLY A 300 -1.36 5.15 14.61
N ARG A 301 -1.16 4.21 13.70
CA ARG A 301 -1.50 2.80 13.91
C ARG A 301 -0.41 1.89 13.38
N HIS A 302 -0.11 0.85 14.14
CA HIS A 302 0.68 -0.30 13.73
C HIS A 302 -0.14 -1.54 14.09
N LEU A 303 -0.30 -2.47 13.15
CA LEU A 303 -0.94 -3.76 13.38
C LEU A 303 -0.23 -4.87 12.59
N VAL A 304 -0.14 -6.04 13.21
CA VAL A 304 0.29 -7.28 12.54
C VAL A 304 -0.88 -7.87 11.76
N TRP A 305 -0.65 -8.16 10.48
CA TRP A 305 -1.66 -8.43 9.48
C TRP A 305 -1.23 -9.47 8.42
N LEU A 306 -2.19 -10.07 7.70
CA LEU A 306 -1.96 -11.09 6.68
C LEU A 306 -1.66 -10.48 5.28
N LEU A 307 -0.63 -11.02 4.62
CA LEU A 307 -0.27 -10.90 3.18
C LEU A 307 0.21 -9.52 2.75
N PRO A 308 1.52 -9.36 2.49
CA PRO A 308 2.21 -10.16 1.44
C PRO A 308 3.22 -11.23 1.90
N HIS A 309 3.54 -12.14 0.98
CA HIS A 309 4.66 -13.09 1.12
C HIS A 309 5.96 -12.32 1.45
N PRO A 310 6.81 -12.78 2.39
CA PRO A 310 8.04 -12.08 2.78
C PRO A 310 8.91 -11.61 1.59
N ASP A 311 9.01 -12.45 0.55
CA ASP A 311 9.73 -12.16 -0.70
C ASP A 311 9.26 -10.89 -1.43
N SER A 312 8.00 -10.47 -1.23
CA SER A 312 7.47 -9.22 -1.81
C SER A 312 8.16 -7.97 -1.23
N PHE A 313 8.78 -8.09 -0.05
CA PHE A 313 9.53 -7.02 0.60
C PHE A 313 11.04 -7.18 0.47
N GLU A 314 11.55 -8.41 0.38
CA GLU A 314 12.98 -8.64 0.12
C GLU A 314 13.44 -7.97 -1.19
N ALA A 315 12.58 -7.97 -2.20
CA ALA A 315 12.82 -7.31 -3.49
C ALA A 315 13.00 -5.78 -3.39
N LEU A 316 12.53 -5.15 -2.31
CA LEU A 316 12.68 -3.70 -2.10
C LEU A 316 14.08 -3.36 -1.56
N ASP A 317 14.68 -4.26 -0.78
CA ASP A 317 15.96 -4.04 -0.13
C ASP A 317 17.14 -4.64 -0.91
N GLN A 318 16.91 -5.72 -1.66
CA GLN A 318 17.91 -6.40 -2.46
C GLN A 318 17.82 -6.02 -3.92
N LEU A 319 18.65 -5.07 -4.32
CA LEU A 319 18.85 -4.71 -5.72
C LEU A 319 20.03 -5.51 -6.24
N GLY A 320 19.83 -6.39 -7.22
CA GLY A 320 20.90 -7.21 -7.80
C GLY A 320 20.44 -8.64 -8.12
N PRO A 321 21.35 -9.51 -8.57
CA PRO A 321 21.04 -10.91 -8.78
C PRO A 321 20.62 -11.59 -7.47
N VAL A 322 19.56 -12.40 -7.55
CA VAL A 322 19.21 -13.40 -6.54
C VAL A 322 19.51 -14.74 -7.19
N CYS A 323 20.45 -15.51 -6.64
CA CYS A 323 20.69 -16.85 -7.16
C CYS A 323 19.58 -17.78 -6.64
N PRO A 324 18.96 -18.60 -7.51
CA PRO A 324 18.02 -19.59 -7.04
C PRO A 324 18.73 -20.51 -6.05
N GLU A 325 18.09 -20.81 -4.91
CA GLU A 325 18.57 -21.89 -4.07
C GLU A 325 18.71 -23.13 -4.95
N ALA A 326 19.87 -23.78 -4.89
CA ALA A 326 20.10 -25.00 -5.63
C ALA A 326 19.02 -25.99 -5.21
N ASP A 327 18.08 -26.30 -6.11
CA ASP A 327 17.00 -27.24 -5.84
C ASP A 327 17.64 -28.56 -5.38
N PRO A 328 17.52 -28.95 -4.10
CA PRO A 328 18.16 -30.17 -3.60
C PRO A 328 17.57 -31.42 -4.27
N GLY A 329 16.48 -31.29 -5.04
CA GLY A 329 15.86 -32.36 -5.83
C GLY A 329 16.36 -32.52 -7.26
N SER A 330 17.12 -31.58 -7.84
CA SER A 330 17.55 -31.67 -9.25
C SER A 330 18.90 -32.39 -9.45
N ALA A 331 19.18 -33.40 -8.63
CA ALA A 331 20.20 -34.39 -8.97
C ALA A 331 19.69 -35.20 -10.18
N VAL A 332 20.12 -34.79 -11.38
CA VAL A 332 20.04 -35.60 -12.59
C VAL A 332 20.62 -36.97 -12.25
N SER A 333 19.76 -37.99 -12.18
CA SER A 333 20.22 -39.37 -12.01
C SER A 333 21.17 -39.67 -13.17
N PRO A 334 22.40 -40.18 -12.91
CA PRO A 334 23.27 -40.60 -13.99
C PRO A 334 22.55 -41.69 -14.81
N PRO A 335 22.74 -41.71 -16.14
CA PRO A 335 22.15 -42.75 -16.97
C PRO A 335 22.60 -44.11 -16.44
N LYS A 336 21.63 -44.98 -16.11
CA LYS A 336 21.91 -46.35 -15.72
C LYS A 336 22.61 -47.06 -16.89
N PRO A 337 23.68 -47.83 -16.63
CA PRO A 337 24.27 -48.72 -17.62
C PRO A 337 23.32 -49.83 -18.05
#